data_AF-A0A2X3ETN0-F1
#
_entry.id   AF-A0A2X3ETN0-F1
#
_cell.length_a   1.000
_cell.length_b   1.000
_cell.length_c   1.000
_cell.angle_alpha   90.00
_cell.angle_beta   90.00
_cell.angle_gamma   90.00
#
_symmetry.space_group_name_H-M   'P 1'
#
loop_
_entity.id
_entity.type
_entity.pdbx_description
1 polymer ?
#
loop_
_entity_poly.entity_id
_entity_poly.type
_entity_poly.pdbx_seq_one_letter_code
_entity_poly.pdbx_strand_id
1 'polypeptide(L)'
;MLRRTAAVARNIERQDDASLVRHIYDTYCIVQAGNVDMCLLTDFFKQTIEQDIQRYGNQYPQFCVSPNDELKMGLDELEHNPLYKTRYQQFVAPMVYGARKVSWDEAYASFRQMALIILDTY
;
A
#
# COMPACT_ATOMS: atom_id res chain seq x y z
N MET A 1 4.34 -1.72 0.25
CA MET A 1 4.01 -0.76 -0.83
C MET A 1 4.08 0.69 -0.34
N LEU A 2 3.26 1.08 0.64
CA LEU A 2 3.12 2.47 1.11
C LEU A 2 4.44 3.17 1.48
N ARG A 3 5.35 2.53 2.22
CA ARG A 3 6.69 3.09 2.50
C ARG A 3 7.46 3.46 1.22
N ARG A 4 7.37 2.64 0.18
CA ARG A 4 8.06 2.89 -1.11
C ARG A 4 7.38 4.05 -1.85
N THR A 5 6.04 4.10 -1.84
CA THR A 5 5.27 5.22 -2.40
C THR A 5 5.67 6.54 -1.72
N ALA A 6 5.66 6.57 -0.40
CA ALA A 6 6.05 7.73 0.40
C ALA A 6 7.50 8.15 0.12
N ALA A 7 8.43 7.19 0.07
CA ALA A 7 9.83 7.48 -0.25
C ALA A 7 10.03 8.10 -1.65
N VAL A 8 9.30 7.62 -2.66
CA VAL A 8 9.32 8.20 -4.02
C VAL A 8 8.72 9.61 -4.01
N ALA A 9 7.60 9.82 -3.33
CA ALA A 9 6.98 11.15 -3.19
C ALA A 9 7.91 12.17 -2.50
N ARG A 10 8.78 11.70 -1.59
CA ARG A 10 9.82 12.50 -0.93
C ARG A 10 11.09 12.71 -1.78
N ASN A 11 11.12 12.24 -3.03
CA ASN A 11 12.30 12.27 -3.91
C ASN A 11 13.55 11.65 -3.27
N ILE A 12 13.37 10.65 -2.41
CA ILE A 12 14.48 9.80 -1.98
C ILE A 12 14.92 9.03 -3.22
N GLU A 13 16.22 8.97 -3.53
CA GLU A 13 16.82 8.31 -4.71
C GLU A 13 16.47 6.80 -4.78
N ARG A 14 15.21 6.51 -5.05
CA ARG A 14 14.61 5.20 -4.97
C ARG A 14 13.87 4.96 -6.26
N GLN A 15 14.20 3.85 -6.89
CA GLN A 15 13.57 3.47 -8.14
C GLN A 15 12.08 3.25 -7.91
N ASP A 16 11.28 4.07 -8.58
CA ASP A 16 9.84 3.92 -8.64
C ASP A 16 9.49 2.65 -9.45
N ASP A 17 8.57 1.87 -8.92
CA ASP A 17 8.22 0.55 -9.42
C ASP A 17 6.74 0.51 -9.73
N ALA A 18 6.44 0.64 -11.02
CA ALA A 18 5.07 0.72 -11.50
C ALA A 18 4.25 -0.54 -11.20
N SER A 19 4.89 -1.69 -10.91
CA SER A 19 4.20 -2.95 -10.64
C SER A 19 3.63 -3.03 -9.21
N LEU A 20 4.04 -2.13 -8.32
CA LEU A 20 3.55 -2.08 -6.94
C LEU A 20 2.03 -1.91 -6.83
N VAL A 21 1.39 -1.30 -7.84
CA VAL A 21 -0.07 -1.13 -7.89
C VAL A 21 -0.83 -2.46 -7.89
N ARG A 22 -0.16 -3.58 -8.20
CA ARG A 22 -0.74 -4.92 -8.07
C ARG A 22 -1.20 -5.24 -6.65
N HIS A 23 -0.48 -4.74 -5.64
CA HIS A 23 -0.84 -5.00 -4.24
C HIS A 23 -2.21 -4.44 -3.86
N ILE A 24 -2.68 -3.37 -4.52
CA ILE A 24 -4.02 -2.82 -4.28
C ILE A 24 -5.08 -3.85 -4.69
N TYR A 25 -4.89 -4.50 -5.85
CA TYR A 25 -5.77 -5.57 -6.31
C TYR A 25 -5.64 -6.84 -5.45
N ASP A 26 -4.41 -7.24 -5.12
CA ASP A 26 -4.18 -8.43 -4.29
C ASP A 26 -4.85 -8.28 -2.92
N THR A 27 -4.73 -7.11 -2.28
CA THR A 27 -5.43 -6.80 -1.02
C THR A 27 -6.94 -6.87 -1.19
N TYR A 28 -7.50 -6.30 -2.26
CA TYR A 28 -8.93 -6.43 -2.55
C TYR A 28 -9.32 -7.92 -2.63
N CYS A 29 -8.59 -8.75 -3.36
CA CYS A 29 -8.87 -10.18 -3.46
C CYS A 29 -8.81 -10.90 -2.12
N ILE A 30 -7.82 -10.58 -1.26
CA ILE A 30 -7.70 -11.15 0.09
C ILE A 30 -8.91 -10.78 0.94
N VAL A 31 -9.34 -9.52 0.91
CA VAL A 31 -10.52 -9.06 1.67
C VAL A 31 -11.79 -9.74 1.17
N GLN A 32 -11.96 -9.86 -0.15
CA GLN A 32 -13.14 -10.50 -0.75
C GLN A 32 -13.21 -12.01 -0.50
N ALA A 33 -12.07 -12.69 -0.38
CA ALA A 33 -12.03 -14.11 -0.02
C ALA A 33 -12.57 -14.37 1.41
N GLY A 34 -12.64 -13.33 2.24
CA GLY A 34 -13.08 -13.41 3.63
C GLY A 34 -12.02 -14.04 4.55
N ASN A 35 -12.31 -14.06 5.85
CA ASN A 35 -11.47 -14.67 6.89
C ASN A 35 -10.13 -13.97 7.17
N VAL A 36 -10.05 -12.65 7.01
CA VAL A 36 -8.89 -11.89 7.48
C VAL A 36 -8.91 -11.83 9.00
N ASP A 37 -7.95 -12.48 9.65
CA ASP A 37 -7.72 -12.34 11.09
C ASP A 37 -7.02 -10.99 11.36
N MET A 38 -7.82 -10.03 11.84
CA MET A 38 -7.33 -8.67 12.09
C MET A 38 -6.32 -8.58 13.22
N CYS A 39 -6.41 -9.46 14.22
CA CYS A 39 -5.45 -9.48 15.33
C CYS A 39 -4.08 -9.92 14.80
N LEU A 40 -4.06 -11.06 14.10
CA LEU A 40 -2.83 -11.59 13.51
C LEU A 40 -2.22 -10.64 12.48
N LEU A 41 -3.05 -10.02 11.64
CA LEU A 41 -2.60 -9.04 10.65
C LEU A 41 -1.96 -7.81 11.30
N THR A 42 -2.55 -7.30 12.39
CA THR A 42 -2.02 -6.15 13.13
C THR A 42 -0.68 -6.47 13.79
N ASP A 43 -0.54 -7.68 14.34
CA ASP A 43 0.73 -8.14 14.92
C ASP A 43 1.83 -8.28 13.86
N PHE A 44 1.51 -8.86 12.70
CA PHE A 44 2.44 -8.92 11.57
C PHE A 44 2.80 -7.54 11.05
N PHE A 45 1.84 -6.62 11.01
CA PHE A 45 2.08 -5.25 10.60
C PHE A 45 3.10 -4.57 11.53
N LYS A 46 2.91 -4.66 12.85
CA LYS A 46 3.85 -4.13 13.85
C LYS A 46 5.28 -4.65 13.63
N GLN A 47 5.43 -5.96 13.53
CA GLN A 47 6.73 -6.60 13.26
C GLN A 47 7.34 -6.13 11.92
N THR A 48 6.51 -5.96 10.89
CA THR A 48 6.96 -5.48 9.58
C THR A 48 7.48 -4.04 9.66
N ILE A 49 6.82 -3.17 10.42
CA ILE A 49 7.27 -1.79 10.63
C ILE A 49 8.62 -1.76 11.35
N GLU A 50 8.78 -2.54 12.42
CA GLU A 50 10.05 -2.63 13.14
C GLU A 50 11.19 -3.12 12.23
N GLN A 51 10.93 -4.15 11.42
CA GLN A 51 11.91 -4.65 10.45
C GLN A 51 12.24 -3.62 9.37
N ASP A 52 11.25 -2.88 8.87
CA ASP A 52 11.46 -1.82 7.89
C ASP A 52 12.28 -0.66 8.47
N ILE A 53 12.04 -0.26 9.73
CA ILE A 53 12.85 0.74 10.43
C ILE A 53 14.30 0.26 10.58
N GLN A 54 14.52 -0.96 11.07
CA GLN A 54 15.87 -1.50 11.25
C GLN A 54 16.63 -1.57 9.92
N ARG A 55 15.96 -1.94 8.83
CA ARG A 55 16.60 -2.17 7.54
C ARG A 55 16.79 -0.90 6.73
N TYR A 56 15.84 0.03 6.78
CA TYR A 56 15.81 1.20 5.88
C TYR A 56 15.89 2.54 6.61
N GLY A 57 15.89 2.55 7.94
CA GLY A 57 15.83 3.76 8.73
C GLY A 57 16.97 4.75 8.47
N ASN A 58 18.18 4.24 8.22
CA ASN A 58 19.33 5.07 7.86
C ASN A 58 19.15 5.82 6.53
N GLN A 59 18.35 5.28 5.61
CA GLN A 59 18.09 5.87 4.29
C GLN A 59 16.83 6.73 4.27
N TYR A 60 15.95 6.55 5.26
CA TYR A 60 14.66 7.22 5.32
C TYR A 60 14.33 7.63 6.77
N PRO A 61 14.99 8.66 7.29
CA PRO A 61 14.84 9.07 8.69
C PRO A 61 13.40 9.43 9.08
N GLN A 62 12.62 10.00 8.15
CA GLN A 62 11.22 10.37 8.40
C GLN A 62 10.37 9.14 8.76
N PHE A 63 10.64 8.00 8.13
CA PHE A 63 9.97 6.74 8.44
C PHE A 63 10.35 6.18 9.82
N CYS A 64 11.51 6.53 10.36
CA CYS A 64 11.86 6.19 11.75
C CYS A 64 11.11 7.05 12.76
N VAL A 65 10.92 8.34 12.46
CA VAL A 65 10.32 9.30 13.40
C VAL A 65 8.81 9.07 13.48
N SER A 66 8.15 8.94 12.34
CA SER A 66 6.71 8.67 12.31
C SER A 66 6.35 7.73 11.15
N PRO A 67 6.46 6.41 11.38
CA PRO A 67 6.08 5.41 10.38
C PRO A 67 4.61 5.56 9.96
N ASN A 68 3.71 5.83 10.92
CA ASN A 68 2.28 5.95 10.66
C ASN A 68 1.98 7.13 9.72
N ASP A 69 2.55 8.31 9.99
CA ASP A 69 2.32 9.50 9.14
C ASP A 69 2.89 9.31 7.73
N GLU A 70 4.06 8.70 7.59
CA GLU A 70 4.63 8.43 6.26
C GLU A 70 3.80 7.40 5.48
N LEU A 71 3.19 6.41 6.15
CA LEU A 71 2.28 5.46 5.50
C LEU A 71 0.95 6.11 5.12
N LYS A 72 0.40 6.99 5.96
CA LYS A 72 -0.79 7.80 5.65
C LYS A 72 -0.54 8.75 4.48
N MET A 73 0.61 9.41 4.45
CA MET A 73 1.02 10.21 3.30
C MET A 73 1.16 9.35 2.03
N GLY A 74 1.74 8.15 2.15
CA GLY A 74 1.80 7.20 1.04
C GLY A 74 0.41 6.75 0.55
N LEU A 75 -0.60 6.65 1.42
CA LEU A 75 -1.99 6.41 1.02
C LEU A 75 -2.55 7.61 0.26
N ASP A 76 -2.40 8.81 0.81
CA ASP A 76 -2.92 10.02 0.18
C ASP A 76 -2.26 10.26 -1.19
N GLU A 77 -0.98 9.94 -1.35
CA GLU A 77 -0.29 9.97 -2.65
C GLU A 77 -0.92 9.00 -3.66
N LEU A 78 -1.29 7.78 -3.24
CA LEU A 78 -2.01 6.83 -4.12
C LEU A 78 -3.37 7.37 -4.55
N GLU A 79 -4.07 8.09 -3.68
CA GLU A 79 -5.39 8.66 -3.94
C GLU A 79 -5.35 9.83 -4.93
N HIS A 80 -4.42 10.77 -4.71
CA HIS A 80 -4.41 12.04 -5.42
C HIS A 80 -3.55 12.04 -6.69
N ASN A 81 -2.55 11.17 -6.79
CA ASN A 81 -1.69 11.12 -7.96
C ASN A 81 -2.28 10.21 -9.06
N PRO A 82 -2.72 10.76 -10.21
CA PRO A 82 -3.37 9.98 -11.27
C PRO A 82 -2.46 8.90 -11.88
N LEU A 83 -1.14 9.01 -11.69
CA LEU A 83 -0.16 8.02 -12.12
C LEU A 83 -0.50 6.61 -11.66
N TYR A 84 -0.96 6.44 -10.41
CA TYR A 84 -1.25 5.11 -9.86
C TYR A 84 -2.50 4.48 -10.49
N LYS A 85 -3.52 5.29 -10.79
CA LYS A 85 -4.70 4.85 -11.56
C LYS A 85 -4.30 4.42 -12.97
N THR A 86 -3.45 5.19 -13.66
CA THR A 86 -2.92 4.82 -14.98
C THR A 86 -2.13 3.52 -14.92
N ARG A 87 -1.24 3.36 -13.94
CA ARG A 87 -0.46 2.12 -13.75
C ARG A 87 -1.35 0.93 -13.49
N TYR A 88 -2.38 1.08 -12.66
CA TYR A 88 -3.33 0.01 -12.40
C TYR A 88 -4.03 -0.44 -13.68
N GLN A 89 -4.49 0.51 -14.50
CA GLN A 89 -5.12 0.22 -15.80
C GLN A 89 -4.16 -0.47 -16.78
N GLN A 90 -2.88 -0.09 -16.78
CA GLN A 90 -1.88 -0.65 -17.70
C GLN A 90 -1.33 -2.00 -17.25
N PHE A 91 -1.16 -2.22 -15.94
CA PHE A 91 -0.50 -3.41 -15.41
C PHE A 91 -1.45 -4.44 -14.83
N VAL A 92 -2.50 -4.01 -14.11
CA VAL A 92 -3.39 -4.93 -13.39
C VAL A 92 -4.55 -5.35 -14.29
N ALA A 93 -5.21 -4.40 -14.94
CA ALA A 93 -6.39 -4.71 -15.75
C ALA A 93 -6.15 -5.76 -16.86
N PRO A 94 -4.97 -5.83 -17.53
CA PRO A 94 -4.68 -6.90 -18.49
C PRO A 94 -4.36 -8.27 -17.86
N MET A 95 -3.97 -8.30 -16.58
CA MET A 95 -3.60 -9.54 -15.87
C MET A 95 -4.80 -10.26 -15.25
N VAL A 96 -5.91 -9.55 -15.03
CA VAL A 96 -7.11 -10.12 -14.40
C VAL A 96 -8.02 -10.73 -15.47
N TYR A 97 -7.99 -12.06 -15.55
CA TYR A 97 -8.89 -12.83 -16.39
C TYR A 97 -10.16 -13.17 -15.61
N GLY A 98 -11.31 -12.64 -16.05
CA GLY A 98 -12.60 -12.89 -15.41
C GLY A 98 -13.71 -12.00 -15.99
N ALA A 99 -14.96 -12.42 -15.79
CA ALA A 99 -16.12 -11.66 -16.28
C ALA A 99 -16.28 -10.31 -15.55
N ARG A 100 -15.87 -10.23 -14.28
CA ARG A 100 -15.86 -8.99 -13.49
C ARG A 100 -14.46 -8.43 -13.42
N LYS A 101 -14.26 -7.23 -13.96
CA LYS A 101 -13.03 -6.45 -13.81
C LYS A 101 -13.21 -5.48 -12.65
N VAL A 102 -12.34 -5.59 -11.65
CA VAL A 102 -12.34 -4.70 -10.49
C VAL A 102 -11.74 -3.36 -10.89
N SER A 103 -12.51 -2.29 -10.72
CA SER A 103 -12.06 -0.94 -11.06
C SER A 103 -10.99 -0.44 -10.08
N TRP A 104 -10.21 0.58 -10.48
CA TRP A 104 -9.28 1.24 -9.56
C TRP A 104 -10.00 1.76 -8.32
N ASP A 105 -11.12 2.45 -8.51
CA ASP A 105 -11.84 3.12 -7.42
C ASP A 105 -12.36 2.08 -6.40
N GLU A 106 -12.83 0.92 -6.88
CA GLU A 106 -13.26 -0.20 -6.05
C GLU A 106 -12.09 -0.87 -5.31
N ALA A 107 -11.02 -1.22 -6.02
CA ALA A 107 -9.86 -1.88 -5.40
C ALA A 107 -9.17 -0.96 -4.40
N TYR A 108 -9.01 0.32 -4.75
CA TYR A 108 -8.38 1.32 -3.90
C TYR A 108 -9.22 1.63 -2.66
N ALA A 109 -10.55 1.75 -2.78
CA ALA A 109 -11.42 1.95 -1.61
C ALA A 109 -11.26 0.81 -0.59
N SER A 110 -11.26 -0.45 -1.05
CA SER A 110 -11.04 -1.62 -0.18
C SER A 110 -9.64 -1.62 0.44
N PHE A 111 -8.60 -1.33 -0.35
CA PHE A 111 -7.22 -1.23 0.13
C PHE A 111 -7.07 -0.13 1.20
N ARG A 112 -7.62 1.07 0.93
CA ARG A 112 -7.56 2.22 1.81
C ARG A 112 -8.25 1.94 3.14
N GLN A 113 -9.44 1.33 3.10
CA GLN A 113 -10.18 0.95 4.29
C GLN A 113 -9.35 -0.01 5.17
N MET A 114 -8.79 -1.07 4.58
CA MET A 114 -7.94 -2.01 5.32
C MET A 114 -6.70 -1.34 5.90
N ALA A 115 -6.03 -0.51 5.12
CA ALA A 115 -4.83 0.18 5.58
C ALA A 115 -5.15 1.11 6.76
N LEU A 116 -6.25 1.88 6.70
CA LEU A 116 -6.67 2.74 7.80
C LEU A 116 -7.03 1.95 9.07
N ILE A 117 -7.77 0.85 8.95
CA ILE A 117 -8.10 0.00 10.11
C ILE A 117 -6.82 -0.46 10.82
N ILE A 118 -5.81 -0.91 10.08
CA ILE A 118 -4.54 -1.37 10.64
C ILE A 118 -3.76 -0.20 11.25
N LEU A 119 -3.69 0.93 10.55
CA LEU A 119 -2.94 2.12 10.99
C LEU A 119 -3.55 2.81 12.22
N ASP A 120 -4.87 2.70 12.41
CA ASP A 120 -5.55 3.28 13.58
C ASP A 120 -5.55 2.32 14.79
N THR A 121 -5.19 1.05 14.57
CA THR A 121 -4.99 0.04 15.63
C THR A 121 -3.50 -0.04 16.07
N TYR A 122 -2.63 0.67 15.36
CA TYR A 122 -1.18 0.75 15.59
C TYR A 122 -0.80 1.90 16.51
#